data_AF-A0A2N5A6W6-F1
#
_entry.id   AF-A0A2N5A6W6-F1
#
_cell.length_a   1.000
_cell.length_b   1.000
_cell.length_c   1.000
_cell.angle_alpha   90.00
_cell.angle_beta   90.00
_cell.angle_gamma   90.00
#
_symmetry.space_group_name_H-M   'P 1'
#
loop_
_entity.id
_entity.type
_entity.pdbx_description
1 polymer ?
#
loop_
_entity_poly.entity_id
_entity_poly.type
_entity_poly.pdbx_seq_one_letter_code
_entity_poly.pdbx_strand_id
1 'polypeptide(L)' 'LLVGIACDREQLIVHYKNLPASTPLFSLRYHQDRLARRNTGNNAARLVKGIPFRDRHA' A
#
# COMPACT_ATOMS: atom_id res chain seq x y z
N LEU A 1 4.08 12.42 8.03
CA LEU A 1 3.12 11.65 7.21
C LEU A 1 2.78 10.37 7.97
N LEU A 2 1.50 10.01 8.13
CA LEU A 2 1.07 8.89 8.98
C LEU A 2 1.08 7.51 8.28
N VAL A 3 1.49 7.49 7.01
CA VAL A 3 1.59 6.30 6.17
C VAL A 3 3.00 5.71 6.31
N GLY A 4 3.09 4.40 6.54
CA GLY A 4 4.34 3.65 6.59
C GLY A 4 4.39 2.60 5.48
N ILE A 5 5.59 2.29 4.98
CA ILE A 5 5.82 1.24 3.98
C ILE A 5 6.94 0.34 4.50
N ALA A 6 6.75 -0.97 4.40
CA ALA A 6 7.77 -1.97 4.63
C ALA A 6 7.77 -2.98 3.48
N CYS A 7 8.92 -3.57 3.17
CA CYS A 7 9.00 -4.63 2.18
C CYS A 7 10.08 -5.66 2.52
N ASP A 8 9.88 -6.87 2.02
CA ASP A 8 10.86 -7.94 1.99
C ASP A 8 10.93 -8.52 0.57
N ARG A 9 11.48 -9.74 0.42
CA ARG A 9 11.60 -10.41 -0.88
C ARG A 9 10.26 -10.93 -1.42
N GLU A 10 9.26 -11.11 -0.56
CA GLU A 10 7.97 -11.73 -0.88
C GLU A 10 6.87 -10.71 -1.08
N GLN A 11 6.91 -9.59 -0.33
CA GLN A 11 5.82 -8.64 -0.32
C GLN A 11 6.22 -7.22 0.09
N LEU A 12 5.33 -6.28 -0.25
CA LEU A 12 5.32 -4.90 0.21
C LEU A 12 4.03 -4.64 0.98
N ILE A 13 4.14 -4.00 2.13
CA ILE A 13 3.04 -3.63 3.01
C ILE A 13 2.96 -2.11 3.09
N VAL A 14 1.74 -1.57 2.91
CA VAL A 14 1.41 -0.18 3.24
C VAL A 14 0.55 -0.17 4.49
N HIS A 15 1.01 0.53 5.53
CA HIS A 15 0.33 0.66 6.81
C HIS A 15 -0.02 2.12 7.12
N TYR A 16 -0.94 2.31 8.06
CA TYR A 16 -1.32 3.63 8.57
C TYR A 16 -1.28 3.65 10.10
N LYS A 17 -0.85 4.76 10.70
CA LYS A 17 -0.66 4.88 12.17
C LYS A 17 -1.89 4.52 12.99
N ASN A 18 -3.09 4.83 12.48
CA ASN A 18 -4.34 4.66 13.23
C ASN A 18 -5.02 3.31 12.98
N LEU A 19 -4.39 2.41 12.21
CA LEU A 19 -4.87 1.05 12.05
C LEU A 19 -4.23 0.14 13.10
N PRO A 20 -4.93 -0.90 13.57
CA PRO A 20 -4.31 -2.00 14.30
C PRO A 20 -3.11 -2.56 13.51
N ALA A 21 -2.03 -2.89 14.22
CA ALA A 21 -0.79 -3.37 13.60
C ALA A 21 -0.97 -4.65 12.75
N SER A 22 -2.00 -5.44 13.04
CA SER A 22 -2.34 -6.67 12.32
C SER A 22 -3.19 -6.44 11.06
N THR A 23 -3.63 -5.21 10.80
CA THR A 23 -4.53 -4.87 9.69
C THR A 23 -3.87 -3.82 8.80
N PRO A 24 -2.92 -4.23 7.94
CA PRO A 24 -2.33 -3.32 6.96
C PRO A 24 -3.39 -2.85 5.96
N LEU A 25 -3.15 -1.70 5.35
CA LEU A 25 -4.09 -1.12 4.40
C LEU A 25 -3.96 -1.74 3.01
N PHE A 26 -2.72 -2.04 2.58
CA PHE A 26 -2.44 -2.77 1.36
C PHE A 26 -1.32 -3.78 1.59
N SER A 27 -1.46 -4.94 0.94
CA SER A 27 -0.40 -5.95 0.82
C SER A 27 -0.26 -6.31 -0.64
N LEU A 28 0.98 -6.25 -1.15
CA LEU A 28 1.30 -6.56 -2.53
C LEU A 28 2.37 -7.65 -2.56
N ARG A 29 2.07 -8.78 -3.20
CA ARG A 29 3.02 -9.88 -3.43
C ARG A 29 3.99 -9.55 -4.55
N TYR A 30 5.22 -10.01 -4.43
CA TYR A 30 6.30 -9.75 -5.39
C TYR A 30 5.99 -10.23 -6.82
N HIS A 31 5.27 -11.35 -6.94
CA HIS A 31 4.89 -11.93 -8.24
C HIS A 31 3.77 -11.15 -8.97
N GLN A 32 3.17 -10.15 -8.33
CA GLN A 32 2.16 -9.31 -9.00
C GLN A 32 2.81 -8.38 -10.03
N ASP A 33 2.03 -8.00 -11.03
CA ASP A 33 2.55 -7.32 -12.20
C ASP A 33 3.10 -5.91 -11.88
N ARG A 34 3.72 -5.30 -12.90
CA ARG A 34 4.30 -3.96 -12.78
C ARG A 34 3.24 -2.88 -12.52
N LEU A 35 2.01 -3.07 -13.02
CA LEU A 35 0.92 -2.11 -12.87
C LEU A 35 0.39 -2.12 -11.43
N ALA A 36 0.19 -3.29 -10.83
CA ALA A 36 -0.18 -3.46 -9.43
C ALA A 36 0.84 -2.79 -8.50
N ARG A 37 2.14 -3.04 -8.73
CA ARG A 37 3.25 -2.34 -8.02
C ARG A 37 3.15 -0.82 -8.13
N ARG A 38 2.90 -0.30 -9.34
CA ARG A 38 2.74 1.15 -9.56
C ARG A 38 1.49 1.69 -8.85
N ASN A 39 0.39 0.97 -8.90
CA ASN A 39 -0.88 1.38 -8.29
C ASN A 39 -0.80 1.39 -6.76
N THR A 40 -0.12 0.42 -6.14
CA THR A 40 0.12 0.41 -4.68
C THR A 40 0.91 1.63 -4.23
N GLY A 41 1.99 1.99 -4.95
CA GLY A 41 2.73 3.22 -4.66
C GLY A 41 1.90 4.49 -4.85
N ASN A 42 1.10 4.56 -5.93
CA ASN A 42 0.19 5.67 -6.16
C ASN A 42 -0.85 5.79 -5.05
N ASN A 43 -1.43 4.68 -4.60
CA ASN A 43 -2.43 4.65 -3.53
C ASN A 43 -1.82 5.07 -2.18
N ALA A 44 -0.59 4.67 -1.86
CA ALA A 44 0.12 5.13 -0.67
C ALA A 44 0.28 6.66 -0.67
N ALA A 45 0.64 7.26 -1.82
CA ALA A 45 0.73 8.71 -1.96
C ALA A 45 -0.63 9.40 -1.96
N ARG A 46 -1.68 8.79 -2.52
CA ARG A 46 -3.06 9.30 -2.48
C ARG A 46 -3.62 9.31 -1.06
N LEU A 47 -3.28 8.32 -0.24
CA LEU A 47 -3.63 8.30 1.19
C LEU A 47 -3.07 9.51 1.93
N VAL A 48 -1.78 9.83 1.71
CA VAL A 48 -1.15 11.03 2.25
C VAL A 48 -1.91 12.30 1.85
N LYS A 49 -2.44 12.34 0.63
CA LYS A 49 -3.13 13.49 0.04
C LYS A 49 -4.63 13.54 0.33
N GLY A 50 -5.22 12.53 1.00
CA GLY A 50 -6.67 12.43 1.21
C GLY A 50 -7.47 12.18 -0.07
N ILE A 51 -6.84 11.64 -1.12
CA ILE A 51 -7.48 11.36 -2.41
C ILE A 51 -7.98 9.89 -2.41
N PRO A 52 -9.20 9.59 -2.88
CA PRO A 52 -9.72 8.22 -2.97
C PRO A 52 -8.78 7.29 -3.74
N PHE A 53 -8.74 6.00 -3.44
CA PHE A 53 -7.86 5.05 -4.14
C PHE A 53 -8.31 4.80 -5.59
N ARG A 54 -7.34 4.57 -6.48
CA ARG A 54 -7.61 4.35 -7.91
C ARG A 54 -8.19 2.96 -8.18
N ASP A 55 -7.63 1.95 -7.51
CA ASP A 55 -8.08 0.55 -7.53
C ASP A 55 -7.79 -0.06 -6.15
N ARG A 56 -8.79 -0.71 -5.55
CA ARG A 56 -8.67 -1.36 -4.22
C ARG A 56 -8.13 -2.79 -4.28
N HIS A 57 -7.98 -3.36 -5.47
CA HIS A 57 -7.57 -4.76 -5.70
C HIS A 57 -6.18 -4.89 -6.33
N ALA A 58 -5.26 -3.99 -5.97
CA ALA A 58 -3.85 -4.14 -6.34
C ALA A 58 -3.20 -5.24 -5.50
#